data_AF-A0A1V2JHU8-F1
#
_entry.id   AF-A0A1V2JHU8-F1
#
_cell.length_a   1.000
_cell.length_b   1.000
_cell.length_c   1.000
_cell.angle_alpha   90.00
_cell.angle_beta   90.00
_cell.angle_gamma   90.00
#
_symmetry.space_group_name_H-M   'P 1'
#
loop_
_entity.id
_entity.type
_entity.pdbx_description
1 polymer ?
#
loop_
_entity_poly.entity_id
_entity_poly.type
_entity_poly.pdbx_seq_one_letter_code
_entity_poly.pdbx_strand_id
1 'polypeptide(L)'
;MDDYFLGIGIPSQPKPQPPDHYDDVDQAIQAVILHAGSNFYSQDELNAPAAASAIVEAAESLVLSGERFVSLEWASQRINGYEPRKAILDVLLKWGSDHWDLVGSLLKEHAISLFTKEKHYSVNDDFCTFIKRWQRLQDDPELLEVLLGKVRNETPNFNVWVPRLCKLNGHRSGAMQILSAVMTQLGSFKSREELSSLFARWSGDTRWGQLQHLLWGGGIGNDSESGLSLALDGPVTLVAELLREFGLSTYPTSSYAVTQLGCETKASWRRQLDAVIEGDTALREATLEALLWYGPLNQDRAIVFTALELHGDRCEAALSSLLNHTDRLVRRRACAVRDMAHQAPDLMALNMSQRNEAISARPAATTARTWIDNAEFEQLIERTLNESANRSAAWIYKTLSSGEEVHLTLMFERLATAFSNITEQLAIIADETDANERLELKLVHRIVGKQEEGGPGLGSDSFSADVCLIFEGRESGKTFARRASLLQAKRLYLTSGGREYYPIKNSQLHDLTSQTMASFLLLLGPECQGVSIPVIPARLIEDLIERGESATQIAPDKAALLGKGIGTWLIEDVIGLWTGDWNEALLKRAQGGKHSEPYLLFELIVDRVRKVNDHGDR
;
A
#
# COMPACT_ATOMS: atom_id res chain seq x y z
N MET A 1 31.32 44.84 38.78
CA MET A 1 32.08 44.36 39.95
C MET A 1 33.48 44.05 39.42
N ASP A 2 34.10 45.11 38.89
CA ASP A 2 35.35 45.08 38.14
C ASP A 2 36.34 45.88 38.96
N ASP A 3 37.17 45.17 39.70
CA ASP A 3 38.41 45.63 40.30
C ASP A 3 38.89 44.50 41.20
N TYR A 4 39.79 43.65 40.72
CA TYR A 4 40.78 42.86 41.48
C TYR A 4 41.45 41.87 40.53
N PHE A 5 42.45 42.32 39.76
CA PHE A 5 43.59 41.49 39.35
C PHE A 5 44.75 42.38 38.90
N LEU A 6 45.40 42.99 39.90
CA LEU A 6 46.77 43.49 39.78
C LEU A 6 47.70 42.43 40.37
N GLY A 7 48.71 42.01 39.60
CA GLY A 7 49.92 41.37 40.12
C GLY A 7 50.11 39.91 39.76
N ILE A 8 50.78 39.66 38.63
CA ILE A 8 52.16 39.13 38.53
C ILE A 8 52.48 39.16 37.03
N GLY A 9 53.24 40.16 36.59
CA GLY A 9 53.86 40.13 35.26
C GLY A 9 54.98 39.10 35.28
N ILE A 10 54.70 37.89 34.80
CA ILE A 10 55.76 36.92 34.48
C ILE A 10 56.61 37.58 33.39
N PRO A 11 57.94 37.72 33.54
CA PRO A 11 58.78 38.22 32.46
C PRO A 11 58.58 37.31 31.25
N SER A 12 58.04 37.85 30.16
CA SER A 12 57.96 37.14 28.89
C SER A 12 59.40 36.85 28.46
N GLN A 13 59.84 35.60 28.60
CA GLN A 13 61.10 35.18 28.01
C GLN A 13 61.05 35.53 26.51
N PRO A 14 62.15 36.07 25.94
CA PRO A 14 62.19 36.35 24.51
C PRO A 14 61.85 35.04 23.79
N LYS A 15 60.77 35.07 23.00
CA LYS A 15 60.37 33.90 22.22
C LYS A 15 61.56 33.53 21.33
N PRO A 16 62.00 32.26 21.30
CA PRO A 16 63.07 31.85 20.42
C PRO A 16 62.67 32.18 18.97
N GLN A 17 63.49 32.98 18.29
CA GLN A 17 63.30 33.23 16.87
C GLN A 17 63.55 31.93 16.10
N PRO A 18 62.74 31.60 15.08
CA PRO A 18 63.03 30.43 14.25
C PRO A 18 64.39 30.59 13.58
N PRO A 19 65.11 29.47 13.36
CA PRO A 19 66.39 29.53 12.70
C PRO A 19 66.23 29.96 11.22
N ASP A 20 67.21 30.70 10.71
CA ASP A 20 67.24 31.13 9.30
C ASP A 20 67.43 29.94 8.33
N HIS A 21 67.99 28.83 8.83
CA HIS A 21 68.25 27.58 8.14
C HIS A 21 68.14 26.40 9.11
N TYR A 22 67.77 25.21 8.63
CA TYR A 22 67.77 23.99 9.42
C TYR A 22 68.99 23.16 9.01
N ASP A 23 69.86 22.84 9.98
CA ASP A 23 71.10 22.07 9.73
C ASP A 23 70.82 20.59 9.42
N ASP A 24 69.63 20.12 9.77
CA ASP A 24 69.22 18.73 9.68
C ASP A 24 67.73 18.64 9.29
N VAL A 25 67.43 17.72 8.37
CA VAL A 25 66.05 17.46 7.91
C VAL A 25 65.17 16.99 9.06
N ASP A 26 65.71 16.25 10.03
CA ASP A 26 64.94 15.80 11.19
C ASP A 26 64.47 16.96 12.07
N GLN A 27 65.31 18.00 12.20
CA GLN A 27 64.96 19.24 12.90
C GLN A 27 63.88 20.02 12.14
N ALA A 28 64.00 20.12 10.81
CA ALA A 28 63.00 20.76 9.96
C ALA A 28 61.63 20.07 10.07
N ILE A 29 61.60 18.74 9.99
CA ILE A 29 60.38 17.93 10.14
C ILE A 29 59.75 18.12 11.52
N GLN A 30 60.56 18.04 12.57
CA GLN A 30 60.07 18.19 13.94
C GLN A 30 59.50 19.59 14.18
N ALA A 31 60.13 20.63 13.64
CA ALA A 31 59.64 22.00 13.71
C ALA A 31 58.28 22.15 13.02
N VAL A 32 58.09 21.54 11.83
CA VAL A 32 56.79 21.54 11.14
C VAL A 32 55.71 20.84 11.98
N ILE A 33 56.00 19.65 12.52
CA ILE A 33 55.05 18.87 13.33
C ILE A 33 54.65 19.63 14.60
N LEU A 34 55.62 20.21 15.32
CA LEU A 34 55.37 20.97 16.54
C LEU A 34 54.53 22.23 16.27
N HIS A 35 54.83 22.95 15.19
CA HIS A 35 54.07 24.14 14.79
C HIS A 35 52.58 23.83 14.61
N ALA A 36 52.27 22.70 13.97
CA ALA A 36 50.89 22.27 13.74
C ALA A 36 50.14 21.83 15.02
N GLY A 37 50.85 21.36 16.05
CA GLY A 37 50.29 20.98 17.35
C GLY A 37 50.06 22.16 18.30
N SER A 38 50.62 23.32 17.99
CA SER A 38 50.53 24.52 18.81
C SER A 38 49.16 25.21 18.59
N ASN A 39 48.48 25.61 19.67
CA ASN A 39 47.19 26.29 19.57
C ASN A 39 47.35 27.63 18.83
N PHE A 40 46.33 28.11 18.12
CA PHE A 40 46.36 29.36 17.32
C PHE A 40 46.92 30.63 18.04
N TYR A 41 47.10 30.58 19.37
CA TYR A 41 47.64 31.64 20.20
C TYR A 41 49.12 31.48 20.60
N SER A 42 49.73 30.31 20.41
CA SER A 42 51.18 30.13 20.54
C SER A 42 51.83 30.32 19.17
N GLN A 43 52.31 31.53 18.91
CA GLN A 43 53.18 31.84 17.77
C GLN A 43 54.57 31.19 18.00
N ASP A 44 54.67 29.87 17.90
CA ASP A 44 55.94 29.26 17.52
C ASP A 44 56.09 29.56 16.02
N GLU A 45 56.80 30.64 15.68
CA GLU A 45 56.99 31.05 14.30
C GLU A 45 57.80 29.98 13.58
N LEU A 46 57.18 29.23 12.67
CA LEU A 46 57.88 28.31 11.79
C LEU A 46 58.48 29.11 10.64
N ASN A 47 59.80 29.01 10.41
CA ASN A 47 60.39 29.48 9.15
C ASN A 47 60.09 28.48 8.03
N ALA A 48 58.87 28.56 7.50
CA ALA A 48 58.35 27.59 6.53
C ALA A 48 59.19 27.47 5.25
N PRO A 49 59.71 28.57 4.64
CA PRO A 49 60.60 28.47 3.49
C PRO A 49 61.91 27.71 3.78
N ALA A 50 62.53 27.95 4.93
CA ALA A 50 63.76 27.24 5.32
C ALA A 50 63.49 25.75 5.59
N ALA A 51 62.38 25.43 6.28
CA ALA A 51 61.99 24.04 6.53
C ALA A 51 61.68 23.30 5.22
N ALA A 52 60.95 23.95 4.29
CA ALA A 52 60.65 23.37 2.99
C ALA A 52 61.91 23.11 2.16
N SER A 53 62.87 24.05 2.16
CA SER A 53 64.14 23.90 1.44
C SER A 53 64.93 22.70 1.96
N ALA A 54 65.09 22.58 3.28
CA ALA A 54 65.78 21.44 3.90
C ALA A 54 65.12 20.09 3.59
N ILE A 55 63.78 20.03 3.61
CA ILE A 55 63.03 18.80 3.28
C ILE A 55 63.15 18.44 1.80
N VAL A 56 63.11 19.43 0.90
CA VAL A 56 63.27 19.22 -0.55
C VAL A 56 64.67 18.76 -0.91
N GLU A 57 65.71 19.37 -0.32
CA GLU A 57 67.10 18.97 -0.54
C GLU A 57 67.37 17.52 -0.09
N ALA A 58 66.71 17.09 0.99
CA ALA A 58 66.84 15.73 1.52
C ALA A 58 65.86 14.71 0.92
N ALA A 59 65.07 15.07 -0.10
CA ALA A 59 63.95 14.25 -0.59
C ALA A 59 64.33 12.82 -1.02
N GLU A 60 65.53 12.62 -1.59
CA GLU A 60 65.99 11.31 -2.09
C GLU A 60 66.53 10.41 -0.97
N SER A 61 67.00 10.98 0.15
CA SER A 61 67.57 10.26 1.29
C SER A 61 66.65 10.22 2.50
N LEU A 62 65.39 10.62 2.33
CA LEU A 62 64.44 10.80 3.42
C LEU A 62 64.00 9.44 4.00
N VAL A 63 64.20 9.25 5.32
CA VAL A 63 63.78 8.04 6.03
C VAL A 63 62.69 8.42 7.04
N LEU A 64 61.43 8.11 6.72
CA LEU A 64 60.30 8.34 7.61
C LEU A 64 59.72 7.00 8.08
N SER A 65 59.33 6.95 9.36
CA SER A 65 58.36 5.95 9.80
C SER A 65 56.96 6.34 9.32
N GLY A 66 56.05 5.37 9.19
CA GLY A 66 54.69 5.65 8.74
C GLY A 66 53.95 6.69 9.61
N GLU A 67 54.09 6.60 10.93
CA GLU A 67 53.48 7.56 11.87
C GLU A 67 54.06 8.98 11.72
N ARG A 68 55.37 9.07 11.52
CA ARG A 68 56.07 10.36 11.34
C ARG A 68 55.69 10.99 10.01
N PHE A 69 55.52 10.18 8.97
CA PHE A 69 55.00 10.60 7.68
C PHE A 69 53.59 11.20 7.80
N VAL A 70 52.65 10.49 8.42
CA VAL A 70 51.26 10.99 8.59
C VAL A 70 51.22 12.27 9.43
N SER A 71 52.03 12.33 10.49
CA SER A 71 52.14 13.53 11.33
C SER A 71 52.64 14.74 10.55
N LEU A 72 53.65 14.54 9.70
CA LEU A 72 54.23 15.59 8.85
C LEU A 72 53.27 16.01 7.73
N GLU A 73 52.56 15.08 7.11
CA GLU A 73 51.55 15.36 6.07
C GLU A 73 50.45 16.27 6.62
N TRP A 74 49.93 15.92 7.80
CA TRP A 74 48.89 16.68 8.46
C TRP A 74 49.38 18.07 8.88
N ALA A 75 50.58 18.13 9.46
CA ALA A 75 51.20 19.36 9.87
C ALA A 75 51.44 20.32 8.70
N SER A 76 51.84 19.77 7.55
CA SER A 76 52.09 20.53 6.33
C SER A 76 50.84 21.28 5.83
N GLN A 77 49.63 20.75 6.09
CA GLN A 77 48.38 21.45 5.73
C GLN A 77 48.20 22.79 6.44
N ARG A 78 48.78 22.92 7.63
CA ARG A 78 48.63 24.09 8.51
C ARG A 78 49.73 25.13 8.30
N ILE A 79 50.70 24.85 7.42
CA ILE A 79 51.77 25.80 7.08
C ILE A 79 51.18 27.02 6.36
N ASN A 80 51.53 28.20 6.86
CA ASN A 80 51.24 29.47 6.21
C ASN A 80 52.19 29.67 5.01
N GLY A 81 51.62 29.99 3.85
CA GLY A 81 52.36 30.19 2.60
C GLY A 81 52.15 29.05 1.61
N TYR A 82 51.75 29.40 0.38
CA TYR A 82 51.43 28.41 -0.66
C TYR A 82 52.66 27.63 -1.13
N GLU A 83 53.77 28.31 -1.43
CA GLU A 83 54.97 27.70 -2.00
C GLU A 83 55.66 26.71 -1.03
N PRO A 84 55.94 27.05 0.24
CA PRO A 84 56.59 26.11 1.17
C PRO A 84 55.71 24.88 1.45
N ARG A 85 54.40 25.10 1.62
CA ARG A 85 53.43 24.03 1.81
C ARG A 85 53.40 23.09 0.61
N LYS A 86 53.32 23.64 -0.60
CA LYS A 86 53.28 22.84 -1.83
C LYS A 86 54.57 22.03 -2.00
N ALA A 87 55.73 22.65 -1.80
CA ALA A 87 57.02 21.98 -1.91
C ALA A 87 57.15 20.78 -0.97
N ILE A 88 56.76 20.93 0.30
CA ILE A 88 56.77 19.81 1.26
C ILE A 88 55.77 18.73 0.84
N LEU A 89 54.55 19.11 0.42
CA LEU A 89 53.54 18.13 0.00
C LEU A 89 53.96 17.37 -1.26
N ASP A 90 54.64 17.99 -2.21
CA ASP A 90 55.13 17.32 -3.42
C ASP A 90 56.19 16.26 -3.07
N VAL A 91 57.09 16.55 -2.12
CA VAL A 91 58.06 15.57 -1.58
C VAL A 91 57.34 14.42 -0.89
N LEU A 92 56.37 14.71 -0.02
CA LEU A 92 55.61 13.69 0.70
C LEU A 92 54.76 12.83 -0.23
N LEU A 93 54.15 13.41 -1.27
CA LEU A 93 53.38 12.69 -2.27
C LEU A 93 54.25 11.69 -3.02
N LYS A 94 55.44 12.11 -3.45
CA LYS A 94 56.41 11.21 -4.10
C LYS A 94 56.85 10.12 -3.14
N TRP A 95 57.34 10.49 -1.95
CA TRP A 95 57.84 9.54 -0.96
C TRP A 95 56.78 8.51 -0.53
N GLY A 96 55.55 8.96 -0.24
CA GLY A 96 54.45 8.09 0.15
C GLY A 96 53.96 7.18 -0.98
N SER A 97 54.09 7.61 -2.24
CA SER A 97 53.80 6.75 -3.40
C SER A 97 54.82 5.63 -3.56
N ASP A 98 56.10 5.91 -3.28
CA ASP A 98 57.21 4.95 -3.36
C ASP A 98 57.21 3.97 -2.17
N HIS A 99 56.71 4.39 -1.01
CA HIS A 99 56.69 3.62 0.25
C HIS A 99 55.27 3.23 0.70
N TRP A 100 54.39 2.95 -0.26
CA TRP A 100 52.97 2.71 0.00
C TRP A 100 52.71 1.60 1.02
N ASP A 101 53.52 0.53 1.03
CA ASP A 101 53.38 -0.58 1.98
C ASP A 101 53.55 -0.15 3.45
N LEU A 102 54.26 0.94 3.71
CA LEU A 102 54.50 1.47 5.05
C LEU A 102 53.42 2.46 5.50
N VAL A 103 52.78 3.18 4.57
CA VAL A 103 51.86 4.28 4.87
C VAL A 103 50.41 4.00 4.51
N GLY A 104 50.15 3.03 3.65
CA GLY A 104 48.84 2.77 3.07
C GLY A 104 47.78 2.52 4.13
N SER A 105 48.06 1.65 5.11
CA SER A 105 47.13 1.37 6.23
C SER A 105 46.82 2.62 7.06
N LEU A 106 47.85 3.41 7.40
CA LEU A 106 47.69 4.64 8.18
C LEU A 106 46.90 5.71 7.41
N LEU A 107 47.11 5.82 6.09
CA LEU A 107 46.35 6.73 5.24
C LEU A 107 44.88 6.28 5.11
N LYS A 108 44.59 4.97 5.07
CA LYS A 108 43.22 4.44 5.11
C LYS A 108 42.54 4.79 6.44
N GLU A 109 43.21 4.55 7.58
CA GLU A 109 42.69 4.91 8.90
C GLU A 109 42.38 6.40 9.01
N HIS A 110 43.26 7.25 8.44
CA HIS A 110 43.02 8.68 8.39
C HIS A 110 41.82 9.05 7.51
N ALA A 111 41.69 8.45 6.32
CA ALA A 111 40.54 8.64 5.44
C ALA A 111 39.22 8.29 6.15
N ILE A 112 39.20 7.17 6.88
CA ILE A 112 38.05 6.72 7.67
C ILE A 112 37.70 7.77 8.75
N SER A 113 38.70 8.29 9.47
CA SER A 113 38.50 9.35 10.47
C SER A 113 37.93 10.62 9.85
N LEU A 114 38.42 11.05 8.68
CA LEU A 114 37.90 12.22 7.98
C LEU A 114 36.47 12.01 7.48
N PHE A 115 36.14 10.79 7.05
CA PHE A 115 34.81 10.45 6.56
C PHE A 115 33.73 10.55 7.65
N THR A 116 34.05 10.20 8.91
CA THR A 116 33.08 10.20 10.01
C THR A 116 32.97 11.53 10.75
N LYS A 117 33.86 12.49 10.51
CA LYS A 117 33.78 13.81 11.17
C LYS A 117 32.47 14.51 10.84
N GLU A 118 31.73 14.89 11.89
CA GLU A 118 30.51 15.71 11.84
C GLU A 118 30.87 17.15 11.46
N LYS A 119 30.97 17.40 10.16
CA LYS A 119 31.02 18.75 9.59
C LYS A 119 29.96 18.85 8.50
N HIS A 120 29.43 20.05 8.27
CA HIS A 120 28.66 20.33 7.06
C HIS A 120 29.54 20.09 5.83
N TYR A 121 28.98 19.42 4.83
CA TYR A 121 29.67 19.27 3.54
C TYR A 121 29.89 20.64 2.91
N SER A 122 31.10 20.84 2.38
CA SER A 122 31.44 21.96 1.50
C SER A 122 32.33 21.45 0.38
N VAL A 123 32.45 22.20 -0.72
CA VAL A 123 33.34 21.83 -1.84
C VAL A 123 34.80 21.64 -1.38
N ASN A 124 35.19 22.27 -0.27
CA ASN A 124 36.50 22.15 0.38
C ASN A 124 36.48 21.19 1.59
N ASP A 125 35.64 20.14 1.55
CA ASP A 125 35.60 19.11 2.56
C ASP A 125 36.96 18.39 2.71
N ASP A 126 37.39 18.20 3.95
CA ASP A 126 38.72 17.67 4.31
C ASP A 126 38.92 16.28 3.69
N PHE A 127 37.88 15.43 3.71
CA PHE A 127 37.91 14.10 3.11
C PHE A 127 38.09 14.17 1.58
N CYS A 128 37.29 14.98 0.89
CA CYS A 128 37.36 15.10 -0.56
C CYS A 128 38.73 15.60 -1.03
N THR A 129 39.30 16.56 -0.32
CA THR A 129 40.64 17.10 -0.60
C THR A 129 41.72 16.05 -0.37
N PHE A 130 41.60 15.26 0.69
CA PHE A 130 42.52 14.18 1.02
C PHE A 130 42.51 13.05 -0.03
N ILE A 131 41.33 12.61 -0.46
CA ILE A 131 41.18 11.57 -1.50
C ILE A 131 41.67 12.07 -2.88
N LYS A 132 41.50 13.36 -3.19
CA LYS A 132 42.03 13.94 -4.43
C LYS A 132 43.56 13.94 -4.45
N ARG A 133 44.19 14.15 -3.29
CA ARG A 133 45.64 14.12 -3.12
C ARG A 133 46.18 12.69 -3.21
N TRP A 134 45.58 11.77 -2.47
CA TRP A 134 45.97 10.36 -2.43
C TRP A 134 45.13 9.52 -3.38
N GLN A 135 45.35 9.69 -4.69
CA GLN A 135 44.50 9.08 -5.74
C GLN A 135 44.43 7.54 -5.64
N ARG A 136 45.49 6.87 -5.15
CA ARG A 136 45.46 5.41 -4.92
C ARG A 136 44.35 4.96 -3.97
N LEU A 137 43.90 5.82 -3.05
CA LEU A 137 42.77 5.53 -2.17
C LEU A 137 41.41 5.56 -2.88
N GLN A 138 41.31 6.19 -4.06
CA GLN A 138 40.07 6.24 -4.82
C GLN A 138 39.65 4.86 -5.32
N ASP A 139 40.63 4.01 -5.63
CA ASP A 139 40.47 2.66 -6.17
C ASP A 139 40.66 1.58 -5.10
N ASP A 140 40.74 1.95 -3.82
CA ASP A 140 41.04 1.02 -2.72
C ASP A 140 39.77 0.28 -2.27
N PRO A 141 39.65 -1.04 -2.53
CA PRO A 141 38.44 -1.80 -2.22
C PRO A 141 38.26 -2.02 -0.71
N GLU A 142 39.36 -2.13 0.05
CA GLU A 142 39.29 -2.33 1.51
C GLU A 142 38.76 -1.07 2.19
N LEU A 143 39.23 0.11 1.77
CA LEU A 143 38.72 1.38 2.25
C LEU A 143 37.22 1.51 1.95
N LEU A 144 36.81 1.24 0.71
CA LEU A 144 35.41 1.32 0.31
C LEU A 144 34.52 0.41 1.16
N GLU A 145 34.89 -0.85 1.37
CA GLU A 145 34.11 -1.79 2.18
C GLU A 145 33.99 -1.36 3.65
N VAL A 146 35.05 -0.80 4.23
CA VAL A 146 34.99 -0.25 5.60
C VAL A 146 34.02 0.93 5.67
N LEU A 147 34.04 1.83 4.69
CA LEU A 147 33.14 2.99 4.64
C LEU A 147 31.69 2.57 4.42
N LEU A 148 31.42 1.60 3.53
CA LEU A 148 30.09 1.00 3.35
C LEU A 148 29.59 0.32 4.62
N GLY A 149 30.48 -0.37 5.34
CA GLY A 149 30.20 -0.94 6.66
C GLY A 149 29.76 0.12 7.67
N LYS A 150 30.38 1.31 7.67
CA LYS A 150 29.95 2.44 8.50
C LYS A 150 28.60 3.00 8.08
N VAL A 151 28.36 3.16 6.77
CA VAL A 151 27.05 3.59 6.23
C VAL A 151 25.91 2.71 6.71
N ARG A 152 26.16 1.40 6.85
CA ARG A 152 25.15 0.43 7.32
C ARG A 152 24.93 0.44 8.83
N ASN A 153 25.99 0.65 9.62
CA ASN A 153 25.98 0.34 11.05
C ASN A 153 25.90 1.58 11.97
N GLU A 154 26.26 2.76 11.48
CA GLU A 154 26.27 4.01 12.24
C GLU A 154 25.07 4.88 11.85
N THR A 155 24.72 5.92 12.64
CA THR A 155 23.69 6.91 12.27
C THR A 155 24.27 7.88 11.26
N PRO A 156 24.03 7.67 9.96
CA PRO A 156 24.79 8.34 8.92
C PRO A 156 24.17 9.70 8.60
N ASN A 157 25.00 10.74 8.44
CA ASN A 157 24.55 11.98 7.81
C ASN A 157 24.70 11.83 6.30
N PHE A 158 23.70 11.24 5.65
CA PHE A 158 23.74 10.93 4.21
C PHE A 158 23.99 12.16 3.32
N ASN A 159 23.57 13.35 3.75
CA ASN A 159 23.83 14.60 3.03
C ASN A 159 25.32 14.99 3.01
N VAL A 160 26.13 14.41 3.89
CA VAL A 160 27.59 14.58 3.92
C VAL A 160 28.29 13.37 3.33
N TRP A 161 27.79 12.17 3.62
CA TRP A 161 28.45 10.92 3.28
C TRP A 161 28.30 10.56 1.80
N VAL A 162 27.15 10.80 1.17
CA VAL A 162 26.95 10.53 -0.26
C VAL A 162 27.88 11.37 -1.14
N PRO A 163 28.00 12.71 -0.96
CA PRO A 163 28.98 13.51 -1.69
C PRO A 163 30.44 13.07 -1.48
N ARG A 164 30.79 12.59 -0.28
CA ARG A 164 32.12 12.02 0.02
C ARG A 164 32.36 10.72 -0.75
N LEU A 165 31.41 9.79 -0.73
CA LEU A 165 31.49 8.52 -1.45
C LEU A 165 31.60 8.72 -2.97
N CYS A 166 31.02 9.79 -3.52
CA CYS A 166 31.18 10.17 -4.92
C CYS A 166 32.64 10.41 -5.34
N LYS A 167 33.59 10.55 -4.42
CA LYS A 167 35.03 10.69 -4.72
C LYS A 167 35.76 9.36 -4.90
N LEU A 168 35.16 8.26 -4.46
CA LEU A 168 35.70 6.91 -4.61
C LEU A 168 35.14 6.24 -5.87
N ASN A 169 35.89 5.27 -6.38
CA ASN A 169 35.38 4.30 -7.35
C ASN A 169 34.74 3.16 -6.59
N GLY A 170 33.57 2.74 -7.06
CA GLY A 170 32.80 1.68 -6.44
C GLY A 170 32.10 0.83 -7.48
N HIS A 171 31.27 -0.06 -7.00
CA HIS A 171 30.57 -1.06 -7.81
C HIS A 171 29.08 -1.04 -7.52
N ARG A 172 28.30 -1.68 -8.40
CA ARG A 172 26.83 -1.78 -8.31
C ARG A 172 26.34 -2.23 -6.93
N SER A 173 26.94 -3.26 -6.33
CA SER A 173 26.50 -3.74 -5.01
C SER A 173 26.76 -2.73 -3.89
N GLY A 174 27.80 -1.88 -3.99
CA GLY A 174 28.02 -0.77 -3.05
C GLY A 174 26.97 0.32 -3.23
N ALA A 175 26.62 0.64 -4.48
CA ALA A 175 25.56 1.60 -4.78
C ALA A 175 24.19 1.14 -4.24
N MET A 176 23.85 -0.14 -4.38
CA MET A 176 22.64 -0.73 -3.79
C MET A 176 22.63 -0.63 -2.25
N GLN A 177 23.78 -0.84 -1.59
CA GLN A 177 23.90 -0.70 -0.14
C GLN A 177 23.63 0.75 0.32
N ILE A 178 24.21 1.73 -0.39
CA ILE A 178 23.99 3.16 -0.10
C ILE A 178 22.53 3.51 -0.31
N LEU A 179 21.93 3.07 -1.42
CA LEU A 179 20.52 3.32 -1.73
C LEU A 179 19.62 2.74 -0.65
N SER A 180 19.86 1.49 -0.23
CA SER A 180 19.14 0.86 0.88
C SER A 180 19.23 1.66 2.17
N ALA A 181 20.40 2.23 2.47
CA ALA A 181 20.60 3.01 3.66
C ALA A 181 19.86 4.36 3.56
N VAL A 182 19.96 5.06 2.43
CA VAL A 182 19.27 6.34 2.17
C VAL A 182 17.74 6.21 2.24
N MET A 183 17.19 5.12 1.70
CA MET A 183 15.74 4.87 1.70
C MET A 183 15.13 4.85 3.12
N THR A 184 15.89 4.46 4.14
CA THR A 184 15.42 4.49 5.54
C THR A 184 15.23 5.90 6.11
N GLN A 185 15.79 6.92 5.46
CA GLN A 185 15.78 8.33 5.90
C GLN A 185 15.33 9.30 4.79
N LEU A 186 14.51 8.82 3.85
CA LEU A 186 14.16 9.55 2.63
C LEU A 186 13.63 10.97 2.87
N GLY A 187 12.93 11.21 3.98
CA GLY A 187 12.35 12.51 4.33
C GLY A 187 13.35 13.62 4.68
N SER A 188 14.60 13.29 5.03
CA SER A 188 15.65 14.25 5.41
C SER A 188 16.82 14.34 4.42
N PHE A 189 16.77 13.54 3.35
CA PHE A 189 17.84 13.45 2.35
C PHE A 189 17.67 14.49 1.23
N LYS A 190 18.70 15.30 1.01
CA LYS A 190 18.74 16.45 0.09
C LYS A 190 19.77 16.31 -1.03
N SER A 191 20.84 15.53 -0.85
CA SER A 191 21.93 15.33 -1.82
C SER A 191 21.59 14.35 -2.96
N ARG A 192 20.49 14.58 -3.66
CA ARG A 192 19.99 13.65 -4.69
C ARG A 192 20.79 13.67 -5.98
N GLU A 193 21.28 14.84 -6.39
CA GLU A 193 22.14 14.96 -7.57
C GLU A 193 23.45 14.22 -7.37
N GLU A 194 24.02 14.27 -6.17
CA GLU A 194 25.20 13.49 -5.81
C GLU A 194 24.89 11.99 -5.77
N LEU A 195 23.72 11.59 -5.26
CA LEU A 195 23.30 10.18 -5.30
C LEU A 195 23.11 9.68 -6.74
N SER A 196 22.50 10.49 -7.60
CA SER A 196 22.33 10.19 -9.02
C SER A 196 23.68 10.09 -9.75
N SER A 197 24.61 11.00 -9.45
CA SER A 197 25.98 10.97 -9.98
C SER A 197 26.75 9.74 -9.49
N LEU A 198 26.52 9.31 -8.24
CA LEU A 198 27.10 8.09 -7.69
C LEU A 198 26.63 6.87 -8.48
N PHE A 199 25.34 6.77 -8.81
CA PHE A 199 24.82 5.67 -9.63
C PHE A 199 25.42 5.65 -11.03
N ALA A 200 25.51 6.81 -11.69
CA ALA A 200 26.17 6.93 -12.98
C ALA A 200 27.63 6.48 -12.91
N ARG A 201 28.37 6.82 -11.85
CA ARG A 201 29.79 6.46 -11.72
C ARG A 201 30.02 4.99 -11.36
N TRP A 202 29.24 4.43 -10.42
CA TRP A 202 29.50 3.09 -9.85
C TRP A 202 28.78 1.96 -10.60
N SER A 203 27.72 2.30 -11.32
CA SER A 203 26.90 1.35 -12.07
C SER A 203 26.84 1.66 -13.57
N GLY A 204 27.32 2.84 -14.01
CA GLY A 204 27.64 3.13 -15.41
C GLY A 204 26.54 2.81 -16.40
N ASP A 205 26.95 2.17 -17.51
CA ASP A 205 26.14 1.80 -18.66
C ASP A 205 25.18 0.62 -18.40
N THR A 206 25.12 0.10 -17.16
CA THR A 206 24.14 -0.93 -16.84
C THR A 206 22.73 -0.33 -16.87
N ARG A 207 21.74 -1.13 -17.31
CA ARG A 207 20.32 -0.71 -17.29
C ARG A 207 19.87 -0.24 -15.90
N TRP A 208 20.34 -0.93 -14.85
CA TRP A 208 20.10 -0.53 -13.47
C TRP A 208 20.70 0.84 -13.15
N GLY A 209 21.97 1.08 -13.49
CA GLY A 209 22.66 2.34 -13.24
C GLY A 209 22.02 3.53 -13.96
N GLN A 210 21.74 3.36 -15.25
CA GLN A 210 21.03 4.35 -16.07
C GLN A 210 19.63 4.66 -15.52
N LEU A 211 18.85 3.64 -15.14
CA LEU A 211 17.51 3.82 -14.58
C LEU A 211 17.56 4.55 -13.23
N GLN A 212 18.46 4.16 -12.31
CA GLN A 212 18.60 4.85 -11.02
C GLN A 212 19.08 6.29 -11.19
N HIS A 213 20.06 6.54 -12.06
CA HIS A 213 20.51 7.90 -12.37
C HIS A 213 19.33 8.79 -12.80
N LEU A 214 18.47 8.29 -13.69
CA LEU A 214 17.28 9.01 -14.12
C LEU A 214 16.23 9.16 -13.02
N LEU A 215 15.90 8.11 -12.25
CA LEU A 215 14.87 8.22 -11.21
C LEU A 215 15.24 9.22 -10.10
N TRP A 216 16.53 9.37 -9.81
CA TRP A 216 17.03 10.21 -8.71
C TRP A 216 17.54 11.59 -9.14
N GLY A 217 17.84 11.80 -10.43
CA GLY A 217 18.31 13.07 -10.98
C GLY A 217 17.18 14.08 -11.25
N GLY A 218 17.49 15.37 -11.15
CA GLY A 218 16.60 16.50 -11.39
C GLY A 218 16.32 16.78 -12.87
N GLY A 219 15.65 15.86 -13.56
CA GLY A 219 15.13 16.07 -14.92
C GLY A 219 16.16 15.94 -16.05
N ILE A 220 15.66 15.74 -17.28
CA ILE A 220 16.43 15.41 -18.50
C ILE A 220 17.16 16.66 -19.10
N GLY A 221 17.16 17.80 -18.41
CA GLY A 221 17.59 19.08 -18.99
C GLY A 221 18.40 19.94 -18.03
N ASN A 222 19.69 19.66 -17.94
CA ASN A 222 20.80 20.64 -17.93
C ASN A 222 22.08 19.99 -17.37
N ASP A 223 22.61 18.98 -18.07
CA ASP A 223 23.99 18.55 -17.88
C ASP A 223 24.92 19.60 -18.50
N SER A 224 25.26 20.63 -17.73
CA SER A 224 26.38 21.51 -18.07
C SER A 224 27.44 21.64 -16.98
N GLU A 225 27.26 21.01 -15.81
CA GLU A 225 28.27 21.10 -14.72
C GLU A 225 28.84 19.75 -14.23
N SER A 226 28.20 18.61 -14.48
CA SER A 226 28.57 17.33 -13.85
C SER A 226 29.63 16.49 -14.61
N GLY A 227 29.99 16.84 -15.85
CA GLY A 227 31.11 16.22 -16.58
C GLY A 227 31.00 14.71 -16.91
N LEU A 228 29.95 14.03 -16.47
CA LEU A 228 29.67 12.61 -16.73
C LEU A 228 28.69 12.48 -17.89
N SER A 229 29.20 12.25 -19.10
CA SER A 229 28.37 11.98 -20.29
C SER A 229 27.94 10.52 -20.28
N LEU A 230 26.91 10.16 -19.52
CA LEU A 230 26.29 8.84 -19.60
C LEU A 230 25.49 8.76 -20.91
N ALA A 231 25.74 7.75 -21.75
CA ALA A 231 24.94 7.52 -22.95
C ALA A 231 23.57 6.96 -22.55
N LEU A 232 22.57 7.84 -22.44
CA LEU A 232 21.21 7.46 -22.07
C LEU A 232 20.52 6.77 -23.26
N ASP A 233 20.06 5.55 -23.05
CA ASP A 233 19.32 4.79 -24.05
C ASP A 233 17.82 5.12 -24.03
N GLY A 234 17.22 5.23 -25.21
CA GLY A 234 15.83 5.64 -25.41
C GLY A 234 14.81 4.84 -24.59
N PRO A 235 14.86 3.49 -24.58
CA PRO A 235 13.98 2.66 -23.76
C PRO A 235 14.12 2.92 -22.25
N VAL A 236 15.34 3.15 -21.76
CA VAL A 236 15.57 3.40 -20.33
C VAL A 236 15.00 4.75 -19.90
N THR A 237 15.14 5.77 -20.75
CA THR A 237 14.53 7.08 -20.54
C THR A 237 13.01 7.01 -20.48
N LEU A 238 12.39 6.31 -21.43
CA LEU A 238 10.93 6.12 -21.47
C LEU A 238 10.42 5.32 -20.27
N VAL A 239 11.12 4.27 -19.85
CA VAL A 239 10.77 3.53 -18.61
C VAL A 239 10.85 4.46 -17.40
N ALA A 240 11.90 5.28 -17.28
CA ALA A 240 12.03 6.21 -16.17
C ALA A 240 10.87 7.24 -16.14
N GLU A 241 10.44 7.73 -17.30
CA GLU A 241 9.26 8.60 -17.43
C GLU A 241 7.98 7.91 -16.97
N LEU A 242 7.68 6.70 -17.46
CA LEU A 242 6.51 5.93 -17.07
C LEU A 242 6.48 5.60 -15.57
N LEU A 243 7.64 5.32 -14.96
CA LEU A 243 7.78 5.09 -13.52
C LEU A 243 7.59 6.39 -12.71
N ARG A 244 8.01 7.54 -13.24
CA ARG A 244 7.73 8.86 -12.63
C ARG A 244 6.24 9.19 -12.67
N GLU A 245 5.55 8.90 -13.78
CA GLU A 245 4.08 9.04 -13.88
C GLU A 245 3.32 8.20 -12.84
N PHE A 246 3.88 7.03 -12.49
CA PHE A 246 3.36 6.17 -11.42
C PHE A 246 3.63 6.71 -10.00
N GLY A 247 4.52 7.70 -9.87
CA GLY A 247 4.84 8.32 -8.58
C GLY A 247 6.02 7.68 -7.85
N LEU A 248 6.95 7.01 -8.57
CA LEU A 248 8.22 6.56 -7.96
C LEU A 248 9.16 7.73 -7.64
N SER A 249 8.95 8.90 -8.24
CA SER A 249 9.65 10.13 -7.87
C SER A 249 8.78 11.01 -6.96
N THR A 250 9.42 11.60 -5.96
CA THR A 250 8.79 12.53 -5.01
C THR A 250 8.50 13.92 -5.61
N TYR A 251 8.87 14.15 -6.87
CA TYR A 251 8.54 15.38 -7.60
C TYR A 251 7.72 15.01 -8.85
N PRO A 252 6.42 15.33 -8.88
CA PRO A 252 5.58 15.09 -10.05
C PRO A 252 6.05 16.03 -11.17
N THR A 253 6.65 15.46 -12.21
CA THR A 253 6.91 16.14 -13.48
C THR A 253 5.79 15.92 -14.48
N SER A 254 4.92 14.95 -14.22
CA SER A 254 3.73 14.67 -15.02
C SER A 254 2.55 15.53 -14.58
N SER A 255 1.72 15.92 -15.55
CA SER A 255 0.46 16.66 -15.32
C SER A 255 -0.64 15.80 -14.67
N TYR A 256 -0.41 14.49 -14.54
CA TYR A 256 -1.32 13.51 -13.96
C TYR A 256 -0.53 12.44 -13.19
N ALA A 257 -1.20 11.71 -12.31
CA ALA A 257 -0.65 10.54 -11.64
C ALA A 257 -1.41 9.28 -12.09
N VAL A 258 -0.70 8.22 -12.50
CA VAL A 258 -1.33 6.96 -12.95
C VAL A 258 -2.26 6.37 -11.88
N THR A 259 -1.96 6.65 -10.62
CA THR A 259 -2.75 6.25 -9.45
C THR A 259 -4.18 6.79 -9.44
N GLN A 260 -4.40 7.96 -10.06
CA GLN A 260 -5.70 8.64 -10.16
C GLN A 260 -6.50 8.24 -11.41
N LEU A 261 -5.94 7.40 -12.27
CA LEU A 261 -6.58 6.97 -13.52
C LEU A 261 -7.46 5.72 -13.31
N GLY A 262 -8.46 5.52 -14.16
CA GLY A 262 -9.28 4.31 -14.16
C GLY A 262 -8.50 3.03 -14.50
N CYS A 263 -9.11 1.87 -14.23
CA CYS A 263 -8.49 0.55 -14.39
C CYS A 263 -8.00 0.25 -15.82
N GLU A 264 -8.77 0.64 -16.83
CA GLU A 264 -8.44 0.47 -18.25
C GLU A 264 -7.21 1.30 -18.63
N THR A 265 -7.13 2.53 -18.15
CA THR A 265 -6.00 3.43 -18.39
C THR A 265 -4.75 2.95 -17.65
N LYS A 266 -4.91 2.48 -16.41
CA LYS A 266 -3.83 1.82 -15.65
C LYS A 266 -3.32 0.56 -16.37
N ALA A 267 -4.21 -0.23 -16.98
CA ALA A 267 -3.83 -1.39 -17.79
C ALA A 267 -3.10 -0.99 -19.07
N SER A 268 -3.57 0.07 -19.76
CA SER A 268 -2.88 0.62 -20.92
C SER A 268 -1.47 1.07 -20.58
N TRP A 269 -1.28 1.74 -19.44
CA TRP A 269 0.03 2.15 -18.94
C TRP A 269 0.96 0.95 -18.67
N ARG A 270 0.45 -0.13 -18.04
CA ARG A 270 1.25 -1.36 -17.81
C ARG A 270 1.69 -2.02 -19.11
N ARG A 271 0.81 -2.11 -20.11
CA ARG A 271 1.15 -2.64 -21.45
C ARG A 271 2.17 -1.76 -22.17
N GLN A 272 2.05 -0.44 -22.03
CA GLN A 272 3.03 0.48 -22.57
C GLN A 272 4.40 0.28 -21.90
N LEU A 273 4.43 0.09 -20.58
CA LEU A 273 5.65 -0.21 -19.85
C LEU A 273 6.31 -1.52 -20.32
N ASP A 274 5.54 -2.60 -20.47
CA ASP A 274 6.06 -3.88 -21.00
C ASP A 274 6.56 -3.74 -22.46
N ALA A 275 5.82 -3.00 -23.30
CA ALA A 275 6.20 -2.75 -24.69
C ALA A 275 7.50 -1.95 -24.83
N VAL A 276 7.74 -0.96 -23.96
CA VAL A 276 9.00 -0.19 -23.97
C VAL A 276 10.18 -1.07 -23.53
N ILE A 277 9.95 -1.99 -22.60
CA ILE A 277 10.98 -2.92 -22.09
C ILE A 277 11.29 -4.05 -23.08
N GLU A 278 10.42 -4.30 -24.05
CA GLU A 278 10.39 -5.47 -24.93
C GLU A 278 11.78 -6.07 -25.25
N GLY A 279 12.00 -7.31 -24.81
CA GLY A 279 13.24 -8.06 -25.07
C GLY A 279 14.44 -7.73 -24.18
N ASP A 280 14.44 -6.62 -23.42
CA ASP A 280 15.54 -6.25 -22.52
C ASP A 280 15.33 -6.81 -21.10
N THR A 281 15.90 -7.99 -20.84
CA THR A 281 15.82 -8.65 -19.52
C THR A 281 16.44 -7.82 -18.41
N ALA A 282 17.55 -7.11 -18.67
CA ALA A 282 18.25 -6.34 -17.65
C ALA A 282 17.46 -5.08 -17.24
N LEU A 283 16.80 -4.42 -18.20
CA LEU A 283 15.90 -3.32 -17.93
C LEU A 283 14.63 -3.80 -17.23
N ARG A 284 14.10 -4.96 -17.60
CA ARG A 284 12.94 -5.59 -16.94
C ARG A 284 13.23 -5.86 -15.45
N GLU A 285 14.36 -6.47 -15.14
CA GLU A 285 14.80 -6.73 -13.76
C GLU A 285 15.00 -5.43 -12.97
N ALA A 286 15.65 -4.42 -13.56
CA ALA A 286 15.84 -3.12 -12.92
C ALA A 286 14.50 -2.40 -12.65
N THR A 287 13.54 -2.51 -13.57
CA THR A 287 12.19 -1.96 -13.43
C THR A 287 11.42 -2.67 -12.32
N LEU A 288 11.49 -4.00 -12.27
CA LEU A 288 10.86 -4.80 -11.23
C LEU A 288 11.42 -4.42 -9.84
N GLU A 289 12.74 -4.37 -9.71
CA GLU A 289 13.41 -3.97 -8.47
C GLU A 289 12.96 -2.55 -8.05
N ALA A 290 12.92 -1.60 -8.98
CA ALA A 290 12.47 -0.24 -8.71
C ALA A 290 11.01 -0.16 -8.25
N LEU A 291 10.10 -0.90 -8.89
CA LEU A 291 8.69 -0.96 -8.52
C LEU A 291 8.49 -1.57 -7.13
N LEU A 292 9.13 -2.72 -6.86
CA LEU A 292 8.97 -3.39 -5.57
C LEU A 292 9.61 -2.59 -4.44
N TRP A 293 10.68 -1.84 -4.71
CA TRP A 293 11.42 -1.11 -3.69
C TRP A 293 10.90 0.31 -3.45
N TYR A 294 10.72 1.10 -4.51
CA TYR A 294 10.39 2.53 -4.41
C TYR A 294 8.90 2.81 -4.63
N GLY A 295 8.13 1.82 -5.05
CA GLY A 295 6.71 1.99 -5.30
C GLY A 295 5.97 2.45 -4.02
N PRO A 296 5.08 3.45 -4.13
CA PRO A 296 4.44 4.03 -2.96
C PRO A 296 3.56 3.02 -2.20
N LEU A 297 3.55 3.10 -0.88
CA LEU A 297 2.90 2.11 0.00
C LEU A 297 1.39 2.02 -0.21
N ASN A 298 0.74 3.12 -0.58
CA ASN A 298 -0.70 3.17 -0.87
C ASN A 298 -1.06 2.60 -2.25
N GLN A 299 -0.09 2.05 -3.01
CA GLN A 299 -0.28 1.50 -4.36
C GLN A 299 0.25 0.06 -4.49
N ASP A 300 0.31 -0.67 -3.37
CA ASP A 300 0.90 -2.01 -3.28
C ASP A 300 0.32 -2.98 -4.32
N ARG A 301 -1.01 -2.96 -4.50
CA ARG A 301 -1.72 -3.82 -5.46
C ARG A 301 -1.37 -3.48 -6.91
N ALA A 302 -1.27 -2.20 -7.24
CA ALA A 302 -0.88 -1.77 -8.58
C ALA A 302 0.57 -2.16 -8.90
N ILE A 303 1.47 -2.10 -7.92
CA ILE A 303 2.86 -2.56 -8.03
C ILE A 303 2.90 -4.08 -8.31
N VAL A 304 2.14 -4.86 -7.54
CA VAL A 304 2.09 -6.33 -7.70
C VAL A 304 1.52 -6.72 -9.06
N PHE A 305 0.43 -6.09 -9.52
CA PHE A 305 -0.11 -6.36 -10.86
C PHE A 305 0.83 -5.93 -11.98
N THR A 306 1.54 -4.83 -11.82
CA THR A 306 2.56 -4.40 -12.79
C THR A 306 3.69 -5.42 -12.86
N ALA A 307 4.17 -5.92 -11.73
CA ALA A 307 5.18 -6.97 -11.68
C ALA A 307 4.71 -8.26 -12.38
N LEU A 308 3.45 -8.66 -12.17
CA LEU A 308 2.86 -9.82 -12.83
C LEU A 308 2.73 -9.62 -14.34
N GLU A 309 2.28 -8.45 -14.80
CA GLU A 309 2.13 -8.15 -16.23
C GLU A 309 3.49 -8.09 -16.94
N LEU A 310 4.52 -7.54 -16.27
CA LEU A 310 5.88 -7.48 -16.80
C LEU A 310 6.58 -8.84 -16.90
N HIS A 311 6.24 -9.83 -16.09
CA HIS A 311 6.98 -11.10 -16.06
C HIS A 311 6.14 -12.32 -16.44
N GLY A 312 4.81 -12.24 -16.37
CA GLY A 312 3.90 -13.35 -16.67
C GLY A 312 4.33 -14.65 -15.98
N ASP A 313 4.44 -15.73 -16.76
CA ASP A 313 4.86 -17.04 -16.26
C ASP A 313 6.35 -17.13 -15.87
N ARG A 314 7.15 -16.09 -16.14
CA ARG A 314 8.61 -16.04 -15.90
C ARG A 314 8.97 -15.33 -14.59
N CYS A 315 8.02 -15.09 -13.71
CA CYS A 315 8.22 -14.38 -12.45
C CYS A 315 9.28 -15.04 -11.54
N GLU A 316 9.37 -16.37 -11.50
CA GLU A 316 10.25 -17.09 -10.55
C GLU A 316 11.73 -16.74 -10.68
N ALA A 317 12.28 -16.79 -11.89
CA ALA A 317 13.69 -16.47 -12.13
C ALA A 317 14.00 -15.01 -11.76
N ALA A 318 13.09 -14.09 -12.06
CA ALA A 318 13.25 -12.66 -11.78
C ALA A 318 13.09 -12.30 -10.30
N LEU A 319 12.25 -13.02 -9.56
CA LEU A 319 11.99 -12.77 -8.13
C LEU A 319 13.04 -13.42 -7.21
N SER A 320 13.82 -14.37 -7.71
CA SER A 320 14.81 -15.15 -6.94
C SER A 320 15.76 -14.30 -6.10
N SER A 321 16.26 -13.20 -6.68
CA SER A 321 17.14 -12.24 -5.99
C SER A 321 16.37 -11.34 -5.02
N LEU A 322 15.13 -10.98 -5.35
CA LEU A 322 14.28 -10.06 -4.57
C LEU A 322 13.67 -10.72 -3.33
N LEU A 323 13.46 -12.04 -3.36
CA LEU A 323 13.02 -12.82 -2.19
C LEU A 323 14.05 -12.82 -1.04
N ASN A 324 15.33 -12.66 -1.37
CA ASN A 324 16.44 -12.56 -0.43
C ASN A 324 16.95 -11.11 -0.24
N HIS A 325 16.19 -10.13 -0.72
CA HIS A 325 16.57 -8.72 -0.63
C HIS A 325 16.75 -8.26 0.82
N THR A 326 17.62 -7.29 1.10
CA THR A 326 17.86 -6.79 2.47
C THR A 326 16.65 -6.09 3.08
N ASP A 327 15.88 -5.39 2.24
CA ASP A 327 14.64 -4.70 2.61
C ASP A 327 13.45 -5.66 2.79
N ARG A 328 12.74 -5.56 3.92
CA ARG A 328 11.59 -6.42 4.25
C ARG A 328 10.37 -6.16 3.36
N LEU A 329 10.15 -4.93 2.93
CA LEU A 329 9.03 -4.57 2.05
C LEU A 329 9.21 -5.21 0.67
N VAL A 330 10.42 -5.11 0.11
CA VAL A 330 10.76 -5.75 -1.17
C VAL A 330 10.53 -7.26 -1.08
N ARG A 331 11.02 -7.92 -0.01
CA ARG A 331 10.78 -9.35 0.20
C ARG A 331 9.29 -9.69 0.28
N ARG A 332 8.50 -8.88 0.99
CA ARG A 332 7.05 -9.10 1.12
C ARG A 332 6.32 -8.96 -0.20
N ARG A 333 6.63 -7.91 -0.98
CA ARG A 333 6.04 -7.68 -2.30
C ARG A 333 6.48 -8.77 -3.28
N ALA A 334 7.75 -9.18 -3.25
CA ALA A 334 8.24 -10.29 -4.08
C ALA A 334 7.54 -11.61 -3.74
N CYS A 335 7.32 -11.91 -2.45
CA CYS A 335 6.48 -13.04 -2.03
C CYS A 335 5.06 -12.89 -2.56
N ALA A 336 4.41 -11.72 -2.44
CA ALA A 336 3.05 -11.52 -2.92
C ALA A 336 2.92 -11.72 -4.43
N VAL A 337 3.87 -11.22 -5.24
CA VAL A 337 3.90 -11.47 -6.70
C VAL A 337 4.03 -12.97 -6.98
N ARG A 338 4.96 -13.65 -6.31
CA ARG A 338 5.16 -15.10 -6.46
C ARG A 338 3.91 -15.88 -6.07
N ASP A 339 3.32 -15.54 -4.94
CA ASP A 339 2.15 -16.19 -4.38
C ASP A 339 0.96 -16.00 -5.33
N MET A 340 0.73 -14.79 -5.86
CA MET A 340 -0.32 -14.57 -6.87
C MET A 340 -0.05 -15.28 -8.20
N ALA A 341 1.21 -15.35 -8.65
CA ALA A 341 1.59 -16.07 -9.87
C ALA A 341 1.33 -17.58 -9.76
N HIS A 342 1.57 -18.18 -8.60
CA HIS A 342 1.29 -19.60 -8.32
C HIS A 342 -0.16 -19.86 -7.93
N GLN A 343 -1.01 -18.83 -7.90
CA GLN A 343 -2.34 -18.92 -7.29
C GLN A 343 -2.25 -19.46 -5.85
N ALA A 344 -1.13 -19.18 -5.17
CA ALA A 344 -0.89 -19.58 -3.81
C ALA A 344 -1.99 -18.95 -2.96
N PRO A 345 -2.66 -19.77 -2.16
CA PRO A 345 -3.98 -19.40 -1.72
C PRO A 345 -3.82 -18.55 -0.44
N ASP A 346 -4.20 -17.27 -0.51
CA ASP A 346 -4.24 -16.38 0.65
C ASP A 346 -5.22 -16.96 1.68
N LEU A 347 -4.88 -17.04 2.97
CA LEU A 347 -5.78 -17.60 4.00
C LEU A 347 -7.09 -16.79 4.13
N MET A 348 -7.09 -15.50 3.81
CA MET A 348 -8.32 -14.69 3.69
C MET A 348 -9.08 -15.08 2.42
N ALA A 349 -8.42 -15.10 1.27
CA ALA A 349 -8.99 -15.62 0.03
C ALA A 349 -9.43 -17.08 0.12
N LEU A 350 -8.80 -17.94 0.94
CA LEU A 350 -9.12 -19.34 1.23
C LEU A 350 -10.20 -19.48 2.27
N ASN A 351 -10.33 -18.59 3.25
CA ASN A 351 -11.51 -18.62 4.09
C ASN A 351 -12.74 -18.18 3.30
N MET A 352 -12.55 -17.29 2.32
CA MET A 352 -13.53 -17.02 1.28
C MET A 352 -13.67 -18.20 0.30
N SER A 353 -12.56 -18.86 -0.08
CA SER A 353 -12.55 -19.93 -1.09
C SER A 353 -12.87 -21.32 -0.56
N GLN A 354 -12.72 -21.60 0.73
CA GLN A 354 -13.13 -22.83 1.42
C GLN A 354 -14.60 -22.74 1.80
N ARG A 355 -15.10 -21.52 2.10
CA ARG A 355 -16.52 -21.20 1.94
C ARG A 355 -16.96 -21.36 0.47
N ASN A 356 -16.06 -21.10 -0.49
CA ASN A 356 -16.26 -21.37 -1.92
C ASN A 356 -15.81 -22.75 -2.45
N GLU A 357 -15.45 -23.73 -1.63
CA GLU A 357 -15.03 -25.07 -2.12
C GLU A 357 -16.00 -26.15 -1.64
N ALA A 358 -16.80 -25.84 -0.62
CA ALA A 358 -18.16 -26.37 -0.51
C ALA A 358 -19.05 -26.01 -1.74
N ILE A 359 -18.57 -25.15 -2.66
CA ILE A 359 -19.21 -24.76 -3.94
C ILE A 359 -18.84 -25.69 -5.11
N SER A 360 -18.03 -26.74 -4.94
CA SER A 360 -17.71 -27.65 -6.05
C SER A 360 -18.78 -28.73 -6.31
N ALA A 361 -20.02 -28.28 -6.52
CA ALA A 361 -20.94 -28.90 -7.44
C ALA A 361 -21.45 -27.78 -8.35
N ARG A 362 -20.60 -27.31 -9.26
CA ARG A 362 -20.92 -26.29 -10.27
C ARG A 362 -22.25 -26.64 -10.95
N PRO A 363 -23.37 -25.92 -10.70
CA PRO A 363 -24.41 -25.85 -11.71
C PRO A 363 -23.88 -24.92 -12.81
N ALA A 364 -24.44 -25.02 -14.01
CA ALA A 364 -24.06 -24.22 -15.17
C ALA A 364 -23.95 -22.71 -14.85
N ALA A 365 -23.13 -21.98 -15.62
CA ALA A 365 -22.93 -20.53 -15.52
C ALA A 365 -24.26 -19.80 -15.24
N THR A 366 -24.45 -19.42 -13.99
CA THR A 366 -25.65 -18.75 -13.52
C THR A 366 -25.63 -17.32 -14.05
N THR A 367 -26.58 -17.00 -14.90
CA THR A 367 -26.87 -15.63 -15.33
C THR A 367 -27.42 -14.82 -14.17
N ALA A 368 -27.15 -13.50 -14.15
CA ALA A 368 -27.83 -12.61 -13.23
C ALA A 368 -29.35 -12.69 -13.43
N ARG A 369 -30.10 -12.76 -12.33
CA ARG A 369 -31.56 -12.91 -12.28
C ARG A 369 -32.26 -11.57 -12.02
N THR A 370 -31.52 -10.58 -11.55
CA THR A 370 -32.07 -9.25 -11.23
C THR A 370 -31.40 -8.16 -12.05
N TRP A 371 -31.93 -6.95 -11.95
CA TRP A 371 -31.38 -5.76 -12.59
C TRP A 371 -30.02 -5.32 -12.01
N ILE A 372 -29.56 -5.94 -10.90
CA ILE A 372 -28.18 -5.77 -10.38
C ILE A 372 -27.16 -6.22 -11.42
N ASP A 373 -27.52 -7.19 -12.28
CA ASP A 373 -26.68 -7.63 -13.41
C ASP A 373 -25.31 -8.18 -12.97
N ASN A 374 -25.26 -8.75 -11.77
CA ASN A 374 -24.09 -9.43 -11.23
C ASN A 374 -24.51 -10.72 -10.49
N ALA A 375 -24.32 -11.86 -11.15
CA ALA A 375 -24.73 -13.16 -10.63
C ALA A 375 -23.99 -13.57 -9.35
N GLU A 376 -22.73 -13.16 -9.19
CA GLU A 376 -21.94 -13.48 -8.01
C GLU A 376 -22.47 -12.72 -6.79
N PHE A 377 -22.80 -11.44 -6.96
CA PHE A 377 -23.39 -10.62 -5.90
C PHE A 377 -24.77 -11.14 -5.50
N GLU A 378 -25.62 -11.46 -6.46
CA GLU A 378 -26.94 -12.02 -6.20
C GLU A 378 -26.86 -13.35 -5.43
N GLN A 379 -25.92 -14.23 -5.81
CA GLN A 379 -25.70 -15.49 -5.11
C GLN A 379 -25.16 -15.32 -3.70
N LEU A 380 -24.25 -14.36 -3.49
CA LEU A 380 -23.73 -14.04 -2.17
C LEU A 380 -24.87 -13.59 -1.24
N ILE A 381 -25.72 -12.67 -1.73
CA ILE A 381 -26.89 -12.20 -1.00
C ILE A 381 -27.82 -13.38 -0.69
N GLU A 382 -28.24 -14.12 -1.72
CA GLU A 382 -29.18 -15.22 -1.58
C GLU A 382 -28.71 -16.28 -0.56
N ARG A 383 -27.47 -16.75 -0.69
CA ARG A 383 -26.92 -17.79 0.18
C ARG A 383 -26.82 -17.30 1.62
N THR A 384 -26.30 -16.10 1.85
CA THR A 384 -26.13 -15.54 3.19
C THR A 384 -27.48 -15.35 3.90
N LEU A 385 -28.50 -14.88 3.16
CA LEU A 385 -29.86 -14.75 3.69
C LEU A 385 -30.49 -16.12 3.97
N ASN A 386 -30.35 -17.10 3.07
CA ASN A 386 -30.88 -18.44 3.28
C ASN A 386 -30.19 -19.15 4.46
N GLU A 387 -28.88 -18.99 4.65
CA GLU A 387 -28.18 -19.50 5.84
C GLU A 387 -28.66 -18.85 7.14
N SER A 388 -28.98 -17.56 7.11
CA SER A 388 -29.56 -16.85 8.25
C SER A 388 -31.00 -17.33 8.52
N ALA A 389 -31.78 -17.57 7.47
CA ALA A 389 -33.12 -18.13 7.54
C ALA A 389 -33.11 -19.56 8.10
N ASN A 390 -32.21 -20.44 7.66
CA ASN A 390 -32.05 -21.80 8.18
C ASN A 390 -31.75 -21.80 9.69
N ARG A 391 -30.86 -20.91 10.14
CA ARG A 391 -30.55 -20.74 11.57
C ARG A 391 -31.76 -20.23 12.37
N SER A 392 -32.56 -19.35 11.77
CA SER A 392 -33.80 -18.85 12.36
C SER A 392 -34.87 -19.93 12.44
N ALA A 393 -35.10 -20.67 11.36
CA ALA A 393 -36.00 -21.81 11.28
C ALA A 393 -35.69 -22.87 12.35
N ALA A 394 -34.42 -23.27 12.49
CA ALA A 394 -33.98 -24.23 13.50
C ALA A 394 -34.22 -23.74 14.94
N TRP A 395 -34.13 -22.44 15.19
CA TRP A 395 -34.38 -21.86 16.50
C TRP A 395 -35.88 -21.69 16.79
N ILE A 396 -36.67 -21.27 15.80
CA ILE A 396 -38.14 -21.17 15.86
C ILE A 396 -38.73 -22.54 16.24
N TYR A 397 -38.25 -23.60 15.59
CA TYR A 397 -38.70 -24.96 15.89
C TYR A 397 -38.36 -25.42 17.32
N LYS A 398 -37.23 -24.98 17.89
CA LYS A 398 -36.90 -25.25 19.30
C LYS A 398 -37.74 -24.45 20.29
N THR A 399 -38.39 -23.38 19.83
CA THR A 399 -39.10 -22.40 20.66
C THR A 399 -40.54 -22.20 20.19
N LEU A 400 -41.19 -23.27 19.69
CA LEU A 400 -42.57 -23.21 19.19
C LEU A 400 -43.58 -22.69 20.22
N SER A 401 -43.28 -22.73 21.52
CA SER A 401 -44.10 -22.16 22.58
C SER A 401 -44.07 -20.63 22.65
N SER A 402 -43.11 -19.97 22.00
CA SER A 402 -43.03 -18.51 21.91
C SER A 402 -44.03 -17.94 20.89
N GLY A 403 -44.37 -16.66 21.04
CA GLY A 403 -45.29 -15.96 20.13
C GLY A 403 -44.64 -15.59 18.79
N GLU A 404 -45.48 -15.39 17.77
CA GLU A 404 -45.06 -14.99 16.41
C GLU A 404 -44.21 -13.71 16.40
N GLU A 405 -44.57 -12.71 17.21
CA GLU A 405 -43.83 -11.44 17.35
C GLU A 405 -42.37 -11.64 17.77
N VAL A 406 -42.12 -12.59 18.68
CA VAL A 406 -40.75 -12.90 19.17
C VAL A 406 -39.94 -13.56 18.06
N HIS A 407 -40.56 -14.49 17.33
CA HIS A 407 -39.93 -15.18 16.20
C HIS A 407 -39.59 -14.21 15.06
N LEU A 408 -40.51 -13.30 14.74
CA LEU A 408 -40.31 -12.27 13.73
C LEU A 408 -39.17 -11.32 14.10
N THR A 409 -39.18 -10.80 15.33
CA THR A 409 -38.17 -9.86 15.80
C THR A 409 -36.77 -10.43 15.67
N LEU A 410 -36.55 -11.66 16.17
CA LEU A 410 -35.24 -12.31 16.08
C LEU A 410 -34.85 -12.66 14.64
N MET A 411 -35.80 -13.11 13.83
CA MET A 411 -35.54 -13.44 12.42
C MET A 411 -35.08 -12.19 11.66
N PHE A 412 -35.79 -11.08 11.78
CA PHE A 412 -35.41 -9.84 11.10
C PHE A 412 -34.12 -9.22 11.66
N GLU A 413 -33.84 -9.35 12.97
CA GLU A 413 -32.54 -8.96 13.54
C GLU A 413 -31.37 -9.75 12.93
N ARG A 414 -31.56 -11.07 12.74
CA ARG A 414 -30.56 -11.93 12.09
C ARG A 414 -30.41 -11.66 10.60
N LEU A 415 -31.50 -11.32 9.90
CA LEU A 415 -31.44 -10.89 8.51
C LEU A 415 -30.73 -9.54 8.39
N ALA A 416 -31.02 -8.59 9.29
CA ALA A 416 -30.33 -7.31 9.33
C ALA A 416 -28.82 -7.48 9.55
N THR A 417 -28.43 -8.34 10.49
CA THR A 417 -27.02 -8.68 10.72
C THR A 417 -26.38 -9.32 9.48
N ALA A 418 -27.10 -10.22 8.81
CA ALA A 418 -26.62 -10.87 7.58
C ALA A 418 -26.40 -9.83 6.47
N PHE A 419 -27.31 -8.87 6.31
CA PHE A 419 -27.15 -7.78 5.37
C PHE A 419 -26.00 -6.84 5.71
N SER A 420 -25.81 -6.46 6.98
CA SER A 420 -24.66 -5.63 7.38
C SER A 420 -23.33 -6.30 6.99
N ASN A 421 -23.20 -7.61 7.19
CA ASN A 421 -22.02 -8.36 6.78
C ASN A 421 -21.83 -8.38 5.26
N ILE A 422 -22.92 -8.47 4.49
CA ILE A 422 -22.87 -8.38 3.03
C ILE A 422 -22.41 -6.98 2.61
N THR A 423 -22.94 -5.92 3.23
CA THR A 423 -22.56 -4.53 2.95
C THR A 423 -21.07 -4.30 3.21
N GLU A 424 -20.53 -4.77 4.34
CA GLU A 424 -19.10 -4.67 4.63
C GLU A 424 -18.24 -5.41 3.60
N GLN A 425 -18.64 -6.64 3.21
CA GLN A 425 -17.91 -7.41 2.20
C GLN A 425 -17.93 -6.74 0.83
N LEU A 426 -19.07 -6.18 0.42
CA LEU A 426 -19.20 -5.50 -0.86
C LEU A 426 -18.45 -4.17 -0.88
N ALA A 427 -18.40 -3.45 0.23
CA ALA A 427 -17.58 -2.23 0.35
C ALA A 427 -16.07 -2.54 0.20
N ILE A 428 -15.59 -3.62 0.80
CA ILE A 428 -14.20 -4.07 0.61
C ILE A 428 -13.93 -4.41 -0.86
N ILE A 429 -14.84 -5.14 -1.52
CA ILE A 429 -14.70 -5.50 -2.94
C ILE A 429 -14.72 -4.24 -3.83
N ALA A 430 -15.57 -3.26 -3.52
CA ALA A 430 -15.65 -1.99 -4.24
C ALA A 430 -14.35 -1.18 -4.11
N ASP A 431 -13.84 -1.02 -2.89
CA ASP A 431 -12.56 -0.35 -2.62
C ASP A 431 -11.39 -1.05 -3.34
N GLU A 432 -11.48 -2.36 -3.50
CA GLU A 432 -10.48 -3.18 -4.18
C GLU A 432 -10.56 -3.14 -5.72
N THR A 433 -11.70 -2.76 -6.30
CA THR A 433 -11.98 -2.83 -7.75
C THR A 433 -12.15 -1.48 -8.45
N ASP A 434 -12.11 -0.37 -7.71
CA ASP A 434 -12.18 1.01 -8.25
C ASP A 434 -13.44 1.21 -9.14
N ALA A 435 -14.58 0.67 -8.68
CA ALA A 435 -15.85 0.68 -9.40
C ALA A 435 -16.55 2.06 -9.31
N ASN A 436 -16.85 2.66 -10.46
CA ASN A 436 -17.22 4.08 -10.59
C ASN A 436 -18.70 4.43 -10.37
N GLU A 437 -19.62 3.49 -10.12
CA GLU A 437 -21.05 3.79 -10.00
C GLU A 437 -21.68 3.28 -8.69
N ARG A 438 -22.04 4.18 -7.78
CA ARG A 438 -22.66 3.86 -6.48
C ARG A 438 -24.18 3.64 -6.59
N LEU A 439 -24.63 2.40 -6.41
CA LEU A 439 -26.02 1.98 -6.30
C LEU A 439 -26.39 1.82 -4.82
N GLU A 440 -27.46 2.45 -4.36
CA GLU A 440 -27.90 2.37 -2.96
C GLU A 440 -29.26 1.66 -2.88
N LEU A 441 -29.28 0.51 -2.22
CA LEU A 441 -30.47 -0.30 -1.94
C LEU A 441 -30.83 -0.18 -0.47
N LYS A 442 -32.07 0.18 -0.17
CA LYS A 442 -32.55 0.30 1.20
C LYS A 442 -33.81 -0.55 1.37
N LEU A 443 -33.79 -1.44 2.35
CA LEU A 443 -34.97 -2.18 2.77
C LEU A 443 -35.25 -1.86 4.22
N VAL A 444 -36.45 -1.36 4.49
CA VAL A 444 -36.93 -1.15 5.86
C VAL A 444 -38.10 -2.08 6.13
N HIS A 445 -38.22 -2.54 7.37
CA HIS A 445 -39.31 -3.41 7.81
C HIS A 445 -40.02 -2.78 9.01
N ARG A 446 -41.31 -3.03 9.15
CA ARG A 446 -42.09 -2.63 10.31
C ARG A 446 -42.94 -3.79 10.79
N ILE A 447 -42.79 -4.16 12.06
CA ILE A 447 -43.72 -5.08 12.72
C ILE A 447 -44.97 -4.28 13.14
N VAL A 448 -46.13 -4.77 12.76
CA VAL A 448 -47.43 -4.12 12.97
C VAL A 448 -47.97 -4.55 14.34
N GLY A 449 -48.40 -3.60 15.16
CA GLY A 449 -49.00 -3.92 16.46
C GLY A 449 -50.44 -4.41 16.33
N LYS A 450 -50.89 -5.25 17.27
CA LYS A 450 -52.24 -5.87 17.26
C LYS A 450 -53.41 -4.90 17.07
N GLN A 451 -53.33 -3.70 17.64
CA GLN A 451 -54.38 -2.68 17.48
C GLN A 451 -54.47 -2.17 16.04
N GLU A 452 -53.33 -2.07 15.36
CA GLU A 452 -53.28 -1.62 13.97
C GLU A 452 -53.63 -2.77 13.00
N GLU A 453 -53.15 -3.99 13.27
CA GLU A 453 -53.46 -5.20 12.50
C GLU A 453 -54.98 -5.42 12.40
N GLY A 454 -55.70 -5.30 13.53
CA GLY A 454 -57.16 -5.44 13.58
C GLY A 454 -57.95 -4.17 13.23
N GLY A 455 -57.27 -3.06 12.95
CA GLY A 455 -57.88 -1.81 12.51
C GLY A 455 -58.13 -1.78 11.00
N PRO A 456 -58.85 -0.78 10.47
CA PRO A 456 -59.22 -0.74 9.06
C PRO A 456 -58.01 -0.78 8.12
N GLY A 457 -58.12 -1.59 7.07
CA GLY A 457 -57.13 -1.68 6.00
C GLY A 457 -57.44 -0.73 4.83
N LEU A 458 -56.63 -0.82 3.78
CA LEU A 458 -56.85 -0.04 2.56
C LEU A 458 -57.89 -0.71 1.66
N GLY A 459 -59.16 -0.41 1.89
CA GLY A 459 -60.27 -1.03 1.14
C GLY A 459 -60.70 -2.39 1.68
N SER A 460 -60.26 -2.74 2.90
CA SER A 460 -60.60 -3.96 3.63
C SER A 460 -61.05 -3.65 5.06
N ASP A 461 -61.72 -4.61 5.69
CA ASP A 461 -62.25 -4.44 7.06
C ASP A 461 -61.13 -4.40 8.10
N SER A 462 -60.04 -5.15 7.87
CA SER A 462 -58.84 -5.13 8.70
C SER A 462 -57.54 -4.98 7.90
N PHE A 463 -56.46 -4.54 8.55
CA PHE A 463 -55.15 -4.40 7.93
C PHE A 463 -54.46 -5.76 7.75
N SER A 464 -54.65 -6.71 8.67
CA SER A 464 -54.28 -8.14 8.55
C SER A 464 -52.83 -8.49 8.21
N ALA A 465 -51.93 -7.50 8.15
CA ALA A 465 -50.50 -7.68 7.95
C ALA A 465 -49.78 -7.60 9.30
N ASP A 466 -48.85 -8.53 9.53
CA ASP A 466 -47.96 -8.55 10.70
C ASP A 466 -46.67 -7.76 10.43
N VAL A 467 -46.23 -7.72 9.16
CA VAL A 467 -45.01 -7.04 8.75
C VAL A 467 -45.23 -6.27 7.46
N CYS A 468 -44.75 -5.03 7.44
CA CYS A 468 -44.64 -4.23 6.23
C CYS A 468 -43.18 -4.16 5.81
N LEU A 469 -42.87 -4.43 4.54
CA LEU A 469 -41.55 -4.21 3.95
C LEU A 469 -41.62 -3.08 2.94
N ILE A 470 -40.64 -2.18 2.98
CA ILE A 470 -40.50 -1.11 1.99
C ILE A 470 -39.10 -1.17 1.40
N PHE A 471 -39.04 -1.48 0.11
CA PHE A 471 -37.82 -1.41 -0.67
C PHE A 471 -37.70 -0.03 -1.32
N GLU A 472 -36.50 0.52 -1.31
CA GLU A 472 -36.12 1.75 -1.98
C GLU A 472 -34.80 1.53 -2.72
N GLY A 473 -34.79 1.71 -4.04
CA GLY A 473 -33.58 1.69 -4.87
C GLY A 473 -33.23 3.11 -5.30
N ARG A 474 -31.97 3.50 -5.11
CA ARG A 474 -31.41 4.78 -5.55
C ARG A 474 -30.18 4.56 -6.42
N GLU A 475 -30.04 5.40 -7.43
CA GLU A 475 -28.87 5.45 -8.31
C GLU A 475 -28.35 6.89 -8.34
N SER A 476 -27.08 7.11 -8.00
CA SER A 476 -26.48 8.45 -7.91
C SER A 476 -27.31 9.43 -7.05
N GLY A 477 -27.83 8.95 -5.91
CA GLY A 477 -28.66 9.74 -4.99
C GLY A 477 -30.11 9.98 -5.42
N LYS A 478 -30.54 9.49 -6.59
CA LYS A 478 -31.94 9.59 -7.06
C LYS A 478 -32.69 8.28 -6.87
N THR A 479 -33.82 8.31 -6.18
CA THR A 479 -34.71 7.15 -6.04
C THR A 479 -35.35 6.80 -7.37
N PHE A 480 -35.07 5.61 -7.90
CA PHE A 480 -35.69 5.09 -9.13
C PHE A 480 -36.81 4.09 -8.84
N ALA A 481 -36.80 3.45 -7.66
CA ALA A 481 -37.85 2.53 -7.24
C ALA A 481 -38.16 2.68 -5.75
N ARG A 482 -39.45 2.66 -5.40
CA ARG A 482 -39.91 2.58 -4.01
C ARG A 482 -41.20 1.77 -3.95
N ARG A 483 -41.21 0.65 -3.23
CA ARG A 483 -42.32 -0.32 -3.26
C ARG A 483 -42.58 -0.94 -1.89
N ALA A 484 -43.85 -1.16 -1.55
CA ALA A 484 -44.25 -1.83 -0.32
C ALA A 484 -44.72 -3.26 -0.57
N SER A 485 -44.42 -4.18 0.34
CA SER A 485 -44.99 -5.53 0.40
C SER A 485 -45.57 -5.79 1.79
N LEU A 486 -46.71 -6.48 1.85
CA LEU A 486 -47.37 -6.86 3.09
C LEU A 486 -47.13 -8.34 3.38
N LEU A 487 -46.79 -8.66 4.62
CA LEU A 487 -46.53 -10.02 5.08
C LEU A 487 -47.42 -10.33 6.26
N GLN A 488 -48.07 -11.48 6.22
CA GLN A 488 -48.75 -12.06 7.36
C GLN A 488 -47.99 -13.31 7.82
N ALA A 489 -47.52 -13.29 9.05
CA ALA A 489 -46.76 -14.37 9.63
C ALA A 489 -47.69 -15.44 10.20
N LYS A 490 -47.31 -16.72 10.03
CA LYS A 490 -47.98 -17.85 10.70
C LYS A 490 -46.94 -18.77 11.29
N ARG A 491 -46.99 -19.01 12.61
CA ARG A 491 -46.14 -20.01 13.24
C ARG A 491 -46.65 -21.43 13.05
N LEU A 492 -45.73 -22.38 13.14
CA LEU A 492 -46.06 -23.80 13.14
C LEU A 492 -46.75 -24.24 14.44
N TYR A 493 -47.76 -25.10 14.30
CA TYR A 493 -48.46 -25.76 15.40
C TYR A 493 -48.38 -27.28 15.26
N LEU A 494 -48.44 -27.95 16.41
CA LEU A 494 -48.54 -29.40 16.53
C LEU A 494 -49.96 -29.78 16.92
N THR A 495 -50.57 -30.69 16.17
CA THR A 495 -51.81 -31.36 16.60
C THR A 495 -51.53 -32.33 17.74
N SER A 496 -52.58 -32.78 18.44
CA SER A 496 -52.48 -33.82 19.47
C SER A 496 -51.90 -35.15 18.95
N GLY A 497 -51.99 -35.40 17.63
CA GLY A 497 -51.39 -36.55 16.95
C GLY A 497 -49.98 -36.31 16.41
N GLY A 498 -49.32 -35.21 16.78
CA GLY A 498 -47.95 -34.88 16.35
C GLY A 498 -47.82 -34.39 14.90
N ARG A 499 -48.92 -34.18 14.18
CA ARG A 499 -48.89 -33.58 12.84
C ARG A 499 -48.70 -32.08 12.92
N GLU A 500 -47.79 -31.58 12.11
CA GLU A 500 -47.39 -30.18 11.99
C GLU A 500 -48.27 -29.44 10.97
N TYR A 501 -48.68 -28.22 11.29
CA TYR A 501 -49.48 -27.37 10.39
C TYR A 501 -49.33 -25.88 10.68
N TYR A 502 -49.56 -25.05 9.67
CA TYR A 502 -49.71 -23.60 9.78
C TYR A 502 -51.19 -23.21 9.70
N PRO A 503 -51.77 -22.53 10.70
CA PRO A 503 -53.18 -22.15 10.67
C PRO A 503 -53.42 -20.97 9.73
N ILE A 504 -54.54 -20.99 9.02
CA ILE A 504 -54.98 -19.92 8.12
C ILE A 504 -56.37 -19.46 8.51
N LYS A 505 -56.55 -18.14 8.58
CA LYS A 505 -57.84 -17.50 8.80
C LYS A 505 -58.28 -16.83 7.51
N ASN A 506 -59.32 -17.35 6.87
CA ASN A 506 -59.82 -16.86 5.59
C ASN A 506 -60.12 -15.37 5.58
N SER A 507 -60.73 -14.84 6.65
CA SER A 507 -61.04 -13.40 6.73
C SER A 507 -59.78 -12.55 6.70
N GLN A 508 -58.73 -12.93 7.43
CA GLN A 508 -57.47 -12.19 7.41
C GLN A 508 -56.75 -12.32 6.07
N LEU A 509 -56.79 -13.51 5.46
CA LEU A 509 -56.21 -13.73 4.14
C LEU A 509 -56.89 -12.85 3.09
N HIS A 510 -58.22 -12.78 3.13
CA HIS A 510 -59.03 -11.97 2.22
C HIS A 510 -58.82 -10.47 2.42
N ASP A 511 -58.77 -10.03 3.67
CA ASP A 511 -58.45 -8.63 4.00
C ASP A 511 -57.04 -8.26 3.54
N LEU A 512 -56.08 -9.17 3.64
CA LEU A 512 -54.70 -8.95 3.20
C LEU A 512 -54.58 -8.85 1.67
N THR A 513 -55.24 -9.72 0.91
CA THR A 513 -55.19 -9.72 -0.57
C THR A 513 -56.01 -8.59 -1.19
N SER A 514 -57.07 -8.14 -0.52
CA SER A 514 -57.91 -7.02 -0.99
C SER A 514 -57.16 -5.68 -1.00
N GLN A 515 -56.11 -5.54 -0.20
CA GLN A 515 -55.33 -4.30 -0.09
C GLN A 515 -54.26 -4.15 -1.18
N THR A 516 -53.61 -5.25 -1.56
CA THR A 516 -52.58 -5.24 -2.60
C THR A 516 -52.29 -6.66 -3.10
N MET A 517 -51.87 -6.77 -4.35
CA MET A 517 -51.34 -8.02 -4.92
C MET A 517 -49.96 -8.38 -4.37
N ALA A 518 -49.23 -7.40 -3.81
CA ALA A 518 -47.92 -7.60 -3.17
C ALA A 518 -48.06 -8.08 -1.70
N SER A 519 -49.01 -8.99 -1.47
CA SER A 519 -49.36 -9.55 -0.17
C SER A 519 -48.93 -11.01 -0.07
N PHE A 520 -48.32 -11.39 1.05
CA PHE A 520 -47.65 -12.68 1.22
C PHE A 520 -47.91 -13.30 2.59
N LEU A 521 -47.90 -14.63 2.64
CA LEU A 521 -47.81 -15.39 3.89
C LEU A 521 -46.34 -15.74 4.18
N LEU A 522 -45.91 -15.51 5.41
CA LEU A 522 -44.58 -15.84 5.92
C LEU A 522 -44.71 -16.98 6.94
N LEU A 523 -44.26 -18.17 6.60
CA LEU A 523 -44.50 -19.36 7.40
C LEU A 523 -43.29 -19.68 8.29
N LEU A 524 -43.46 -19.48 9.60
CA LEU A 524 -42.41 -19.58 10.61
C LEU A 524 -42.33 -21.01 11.16
N GLY A 525 -41.42 -21.81 10.59
CA GLY A 525 -41.16 -23.19 11.02
C GLY A 525 -39.83 -23.73 10.48
N PRO A 526 -39.60 -25.05 10.61
CA PRO A 526 -38.33 -25.67 10.25
C PRO A 526 -38.13 -25.70 8.72
N GLU A 527 -36.89 -25.97 8.31
CA GLU A 527 -36.58 -26.25 6.91
C GLU A 527 -37.32 -27.51 6.46
N CYS A 528 -37.99 -27.43 5.30
CA CYS A 528 -38.69 -28.54 4.69
C CYS A 528 -38.36 -28.56 3.19
N GLN A 529 -37.92 -29.71 2.67
CA GLN A 529 -37.55 -29.89 1.25
C GLN A 529 -36.57 -28.83 0.72
N GLY A 530 -35.62 -28.38 1.56
CA GLY A 530 -34.63 -27.36 1.19
C GLY A 530 -35.14 -25.91 1.26
N VAL A 531 -36.38 -25.70 1.70
CA VAL A 531 -36.99 -24.36 1.83
C VAL A 531 -37.15 -24.01 3.31
N SER A 532 -36.43 -22.96 3.73
CA SER A 532 -36.58 -22.39 5.08
C SER A 532 -37.41 -21.14 5.06
N ILE A 533 -38.34 -21.07 6.01
CA ILE A 533 -39.28 -19.96 6.20
C ILE A 533 -39.97 -19.61 4.86
N PRO A 534 -40.86 -20.50 4.37
CA PRO A 534 -41.51 -20.29 3.08
C PRO A 534 -42.31 -18.98 3.04
N VAL A 535 -42.14 -18.23 1.94
CA VAL A 535 -42.94 -17.05 1.59
C VAL A 535 -43.82 -17.42 0.41
N ILE A 536 -45.13 -17.28 0.59
CA ILE A 536 -46.14 -17.67 -0.42
C ILE A 536 -47.01 -16.46 -0.76
N PRO A 537 -47.28 -16.15 -2.03
CA PRO A 537 -48.26 -15.13 -2.39
C PRO A 537 -49.62 -15.42 -1.76
N ALA A 538 -50.20 -14.45 -1.05
CA ALA A 538 -51.47 -14.63 -0.35
C ALA A 538 -52.61 -14.96 -1.32
N ARG A 539 -52.62 -14.32 -2.50
CA ARG A 539 -53.62 -14.58 -3.55
C ARG A 539 -53.58 -16.02 -4.07
N LEU A 540 -52.40 -16.62 -4.14
CA LEU A 540 -52.26 -18.03 -4.54
C LEU A 540 -53.00 -18.95 -3.56
N ILE A 541 -52.94 -18.66 -2.26
CA ILE A 541 -53.65 -19.45 -1.26
C ILE A 541 -55.16 -19.26 -1.38
N GLU A 542 -55.66 -18.04 -1.61
CA GLU A 542 -57.08 -17.82 -1.90
C GLU A 542 -57.54 -18.62 -3.12
N ASP A 543 -56.80 -18.56 -4.22
CA ASP A 543 -57.15 -19.26 -5.46
C ASP A 543 -57.17 -20.80 -5.26
N LEU A 544 -56.27 -21.34 -4.42
CA LEU A 544 -56.28 -22.77 -4.06
C LEU A 544 -57.49 -23.14 -3.20
N ILE A 545 -57.89 -22.28 -2.27
CA ILE A 545 -59.08 -22.46 -1.43
C ILE A 545 -60.35 -22.43 -2.30
N GLU A 546 -60.45 -21.47 -3.24
CA GLU A 546 -61.53 -21.38 -4.22
C GLU A 546 -61.65 -22.64 -5.08
N ARG A 547 -60.52 -23.33 -5.33
CA ARG A 547 -60.46 -24.62 -6.05
C ARG A 547 -60.78 -25.85 -5.19
N GLY A 548 -61.06 -25.67 -3.91
CA GLY A 548 -61.46 -26.74 -2.99
C GLY A 548 -60.36 -27.32 -2.10
N GLU A 549 -59.18 -26.70 -2.02
CA GLU A 549 -58.17 -27.05 -1.01
C GLU A 549 -58.63 -26.66 0.42
N SER A 550 -58.04 -27.27 1.44
CA SER A 550 -58.37 -27.00 2.85
C SER A 550 -58.10 -25.55 3.23
N ALA A 551 -59.14 -24.82 3.63
CA ALA A 551 -59.06 -23.39 3.90
C ALA A 551 -58.40 -22.99 5.23
N THR A 552 -58.24 -23.92 6.16
CA THR A 552 -57.90 -23.58 7.55
C THR A 552 -56.45 -23.85 7.93
N GLN A 553 -55.70 -24.58 7.10
CA GLN A 553 -54.33 -24.98 7.42
C GLN A 553 -53.51 -25.42 6.21
N ILE A 554 -52.19 -25.23 6.29
CA ILE A 554 -51.20 -25.73 5.33
C ILE A 554 -50.17 -26.59 6.05
N ALA A 555 -49.83 -27.75 5.46
CA ALA A 555 -48.75 -28.61 5.96
C ALA A 555 -47.37 -28.11 5.50
N PRO A 556 -46.28 -28.32 6.27
CA PRO A 556 -44.94 -27.89 5.90
C PRO A 556 -44.45 -28.31 4.50
N ASP A 557 -44.67 -29.56 4.09
CA ASP A 557 -44.29 -30.04 2.75
C ASP A 557 -45.00 -29.25 1.64
N LYS A 558 -46.29 -28.94 1.83
CA LYS A 558 -47.07 -28.16 0.87
C LYS A 558 -46.62 -26.70 0.86
N ALA A 559 -46.28 -26.14 2.02
CA ALA A 559 -45.74 -24.79 2.12
C ALA A 559 -44.40 -24.65 1.38
N ALA A 560 -43.50 -25.62 1.53
CA ALA A 560 -42.23 -25.64 0.81
C ALA A 560 -42.40 -25.75 -0.71
N LEU A 561 -43.41 -26.51 -1.17
CA LEU A 561 -43.72 -26.63 -2.60
C LEU A 561 -44.30 -25.35 -3.21
N LEU A 562 -45.11 -24.60 -2.45
CA LEU A 562 -45.82 -23.41 -2.93
C LEU A 562 -45.01 -22.11 -2.79
N GLY A 563 -44.04 -22.09 -1.88
CA GLY A 563 -43.30 -20.89 -1.50
C GLY A 563 -41.84 -20.92 -1.90
N LYS A 564 -41.23 -19.73 -1.89
CA LYS A 564 -39.77 -19.58 -1.93
C LYS A 564 -39.24 -19.41 -0.51
N GLY A 565 -37.98 -19.78 -0.28
CA GLY A 565 -37.32 -19.42 0.97
C GLY A 565 -37.21 -17.89 1.07
N ILE A 566 -37.26 -17.34 2.28
CA ILE A 566 -37.26 -15.87 2.46
C ILE A 566 -36.06 -15.18 1.81
N GLY A 567 -34.86 -15.80 1.79
CA GLY A 567 -33.68 -15.23 1.13
C GLY A 567 -33.85 -15.14 -0.39
N THR A 568 -34.32 -16.23 -1.02
CA THR A 568 -34.64 -16.29 -2.45
C THR A 568 -35.76 -15.32 -2.83
N TRP A 569 -36.82 -15.22 -2.02
CA TRP A 569 -37.90 -14.25 -2.22
C TRP A 569 -37.42 -12.80 -2.12
N LEU A 570 -36.55 -12.48 -1.14
CA LEU A 570 -35.99 -11.14 -0.98
C LEU A 570 -35.11 -10.74 -2.18
N ILE A 571 -34.25 -11.63 -2.68
CA ILE A 571 -33.37 -11.30 -3.82
C ILE A 571 -34.14 -11.25 -5.13
N GLU A 572 -34.91 -12.30 -5.46
CA GLU A 572 -35.58 -12.39 -6.75
C GLU A 572 -36.77 -11.44 -6.79
N ASP A 573 -37.67 -11.50 -5.82
CA ASP A 573 -38.96 -10.84 -5.96
C ASP A 573 -38.92 -9.38 -5.48
N VAL A 574 -38.33 -9.12 -4.30
CA VAL A 574 -38.27 -7.78 -3.70
C VAL A 574 -37.17 -6.93 -4.32
N ILE A 575 -35.91 -7.35 -4.19
CA ILE A 575 -34.76 -6.63 -4.74
C ILE A 575 -34.82 -6.65 -6.27
N GLY A 576 -35.18 -7.77 -6.88
CA GLY A 576 -35.36 -7.88 -8.34
C GLY A 576 -36.55 -7.13 -8.91
N LEU A 577 -37.36 -6.46 -8.09
CA LEU A 577 -38.50 -5.63 -8.51
C LEU A 577 -39.58 -6.39 -9.29
N TRP A 578 -39.72 -7.69 -9.06
CA TRP A 578 -40.84 -8.48 -9.59
C TRP A 578 -42.10 -8.34 -8.74
N THR A 579 -41.96 -7.95 -7.46
CA THR A 579 -43.08 -7.63 -6.57
C THR A 579 -42.99 -6.21 -6.01
N GLY A 580 -43.94 -5.90 -5.11
CA GLY A 580 -44.06 -4.65 -4.40
C GLY A 580 -44.97 -3.67 -5.12
N ASP A 581 -45.75 -2.95 -4.34
CA ASP A 581 -46.74 -1.99 -4.81
C ASP A 581 -46.25 -0.56 -4.58
N TRP A 582 -46.35 0.26 -5.62
CA TRP A 582 -45.91 1.66 -5.66
C TRP A 582 -47.02 2.63 -5.23
N ASN A 583 -48.20 2.14 -4.85
CA ASN A 583 -49.30 2.98 -4.41
C ASN A 583 -48.92 3.78 -3.15
N GLU A 584 -48.97 5.11 -3.26
CA GLU A 584 -48.61 6.03 -2.18
C GLU A 584 -49.45 5.85 -0.91
N ALA A 585 -50.73 5.46 -1.03
CA ALA A 585 -51.57 5.18 0.13
C ALA A 585 -51.03 3.97 0.92
N LEU A 586 -50.62 2.92 0.20
CA LEU A 586 -50.02 1.73 0.79
C LEU A 586 -48.63 2.03 1.37
N LEU A 587 -47.79 2.76 0.64
CA LEU A 587 -46.47 3.17 1.12
C LEU A 587 -46.56 3.97 2.42
N LYS A 588 -47.50 4.92 2.52
CA LYS A 588 -47.76 5.69 3.75
C LYS A 588 -48.25 4.80 4.88
N ARG A 589 -49.16 3.87 4.58
CA ARG A 589 -49.67 2.90 5.56
C ARG A 589 -48.55 2.00 6.09
N ALA A 590 -47.69 1.50 5.21
CA ALA A 590 -46.53 0.68 5.54
C ALA A 590 -45.45 1.44 6.34
N GLN A 591 -45.27 2.75 6.08
CA GLN A 591 -44.36 3.61 6.87
C GLN A 591 -44.87 3.83 8.29
N GLY A 592 -46.17 4.01 8.47
CA GLY A 592 -46.77 4.21 9.79
C GLY A 592 -46.73 5.65 10.27
N GLY A 593 -47.11 5.86 11.53
CA GLY A 593 -47.16 7.17 12.18
C GLY A 593 -46.09 7.36 13.26
N LYS A 594 -46.25 8.45 14.03
CA LYS A 594 -45.27 9.00 15.00
C LYS A 594 -44.82 8.06 16.15
N HIS A 595 -45.36 6.85 16.26
CA HIS A 595 -44.96 5.85 17.27
C HIS A 595 -44.92 4.42 16.71
N SER A 596 -44.86 4.30 15.37
CA SER A 596 -44.85 3.05 14.63
C SER A 596 -43.91 3.20 13.43
N GLU A 597 -42.72 3.76 13.67
CA GLU A 597 -41.73 4.00 12.61
C GLU A 597 -41.10 2.67 12.16
N PRO A 598 -40.70 2.55 10.89
CA PRO A 598 -40.09 1.33 10.38
C PRO A 598 -38.64 1.20 10.88
N TYR A 599 -38.23 -0.02 11.19
CA TYR A 599 -36.85 -0.37 11.50
C TYR A 599 -36.07 -0.64 10.21
N LEU A 600 -34.85 -0.12 10.11
CA LEU A 600 -33.97 -0.42 8.99
C LEU A 600 -33.64 -1.91 9.01
N LEU A 601 -34.00 -2.64 7.95
CA LEU A 601 -33.53 -4.02 7.79
C LEU A 601 -32.14 -4.01 7.19
N PHE A 602 -31.93 -3.26 6.12
CA PHE A 602 -30.61 -2.99 5.58
C PHE A 602 -30.56 -1.73 4.73
N GLU A 603 -29.36 -1.17 4.64
CA GLU A 603 -28.94 -0.25 3.60
C GLU A 603 -27.67 -0.86 3.01
N LEU A 604 -27.75 -1.21 1.72
CA LEU A 604 -26.67 -1.81 0.97
C LEU A 604 -26.25 -0.81 -0.10
N ILE A 605 -24.97 -0.49 -0.11
CA ILE A 605 -24.36 0.38 -1.12
C ILE A 605 -23.47 -0.53 -1.97
N VAL A 606 -23.81 -0.67 -3.24
CA VAL A 606 -23.13 -1.52 -4.21
C VAL A 606 -22.49 -0.63 -5.26
N ASP A 607 -21.17 -0.67 -5.38
CA ASP A 607 -20.50 0.00 -6.49
C ASP A 607 -20.47 -0.92 -7.72
N ARG A 608 -21.00 -0.45 -8.86
CA ARG A 608 -21.11 -1.16 -10.13
C ARG A 608 -19.97 -0.75 -11.08
N VAL A 609 -19.43 -1.74 -11.78
CA VAL A 609 -18.60 -1.52 -12.97
C VAL A 609 -19.50 -1.69 -14.20
N ARG A 610 -19.84 -0.59 -14.87
CA ARG A 610 -20.53 -0.68 -16.16
C ARG A 610 -19.51 -1.11 -17.21
N LYS A 611 -19.65 -2.32 -17.75
CA LYS A 611 -19.03 -2.63 -19.04
C LYS A 611 -19.73 -1.78 -20.09
N VAL A 612 -19.06 -0.74 -20.57
CA VAL A 612 -19.47 -0.09 -21.82
C VAL A 612 -19.39 -1.16 -22.89
N ASN A 613 -20.53 -1.70 -23.30
CA ASN A 613 -20.59 -2.57 -24.45
C ASN A 613 -20.26 -1.72 -25.67
N ASP A 614 -19.05 -1.91 -26.17
CA ASP A 614 -18.56 -1.40 -27.44
C ASP A 614 -19.29 -2.15 -28.57
N HIS A 615 -20.59 -1.93 -28.69
CA HIS A 615 -21.38 -2.28 -29.86
C HIS A 615 -21.88 -0.96 -30.44
N GLY A 616 -21.08 -0.46 -31.37
CA GLY A 616 -21.49 0.65 -32.21
C GLY A 616 -22.74 0.26 -32.99
N ASP A 617 -23.80 1.01 -32.77
CA ASP A 617 -24.86 1.14 -33.75
C ASP A 617 -24.79 2.55 -34.35
N ARG A 618 -24.72 2.53 -35.68
CA ARG A 618 -24.90 3.66 -36.59
C ARG A 618 -26.36 4.10 -36.66
#